data_AF-A0A812T588-F1
#
_entry.id   AF-A0A812T588-F1
#
_cell.length_a   1.000
_cell.length_b   1.000
_cell.length_c   1.000
_cell.angle_alpha   90.00
_cell.angle_beta   90.00
_cell.angle_gamma   90.00
#
_symmetry.space_group_name_H-M   'P 1'
#
loop_
_entity.id
_entity.type
_entity.pdbx_description
1 polymer ?
#
loop_
_entity_poly.entity_id
_entity_poly.type
_entity_poly.pdbx_seq_one_letter_code
_entity_poly.pdbx_strand_id
1 'polypeptide(L)'
;MASRAVGLAFPNFSDPRFGSAILHSGLRIICIDNSNFQIDKDQLRFFQDMVATGHLFVLLMHIPIFFPGVTLGPEDVMGHPRWSTAFDRNAEIESRLKWPKQASQSTFEFIEAVQAADRLVAILTGHTHQDAVVPVPCPRAATCMPSRPRQFTTRANFQGGARLIFIRSTEGAQVAEGISPDLLFNSSKLACALVSLGCVGAYVLVTRPRKATGFEARDMSDIAEQGAGRGQ
;
A
#
# COMPACT_ATOMS: atom_id res chain seq x y z
N MET A 1 -0.30 -38.08 16.00
CA MET A 1 -1.38 -37.08 15.84
C MET A 1 -1.04 -36.22 14.64
N ALA A 2 -1.82 -36.34 13.57
CA ALA A 2 -1.58 -35.60 12.33
C ALA A 2 -1.90 -34.11 12.54
N SER A 3 -0.92 -33.25 12.30
CA SER A 3 -1.08 -31.80 12.26
C SER A 3 -2.06 -31.47 11.12
N ARG A 4 -3.25 -30.97 11.48
CA ARG A 4 -4.19 -30.39 10.52
C ARG A 4 -3.53 -29.12 9.99
N ALA A 5 -3.00 -29.18 8.77
CA ALA A 5 -2.79 -27.99 7.97
C ALA A 5 -4.15 -27.28 7.87
N VAL A 6 -4.29 -26.16 8.56
CA VAL A 6 -5.39 -25.24 8.34
C VAL A 6 -5.18 -24.74 6.92
N GLY A 7 -5.88 -25.36 5.97
CA GLY A 7 -5.93 -24.89 4.60
C GLY A 7 -6.47 -23.47 4.63
N LEU A 8 -5.58 -22.49 4.47
CA LEU A 8 -5.97 -21.18 4.02
C LEU A 8 -6.61 -21.41 2.66
N ALA A 9 -7.95 -21.44 2.63
CA ALA A 9 -8.69 -21.33 1.39
C ALA A 9 -8.11 -20.10 0.67
N PHE A 10 -7.49 -20.33 -0.49
CA PHE A 10 -7.02 -19.24 -1.34
C PHE A 10 -8.16 -18.23 -1.46
N PRO A 11 -7.93 -16.92 -1.23
CA PRO A 11 -8.99 -15.95 -1.29
C PRO A 11 -9.67 -16.08 -2.64
N ASN A 12 -10.98 -16.20 -2.60
CA ASN A 12 -11.83 -16.31 -3.75
C ASN A 12 -11.51 -15.12 -4.68
N PHE A 13 -10.79 -15.36 -5.79
CA PHE A 13 -10.50 -14.35 -6.82
C PHE A 13 -11.77 -13.87 -7.56
N SER A 14 -12.95 -14.17 -7.02
CA SER A 14 -14.24 -13.84 -7.61
C SER A 14 -14.58 -12.36 -7.52
N ASP A 15 -14.04 -11.64 -6.54
CA ASP A 15 -14.31 -10.22 -6.37
C ASP A 15 -13.18 -9.39 -7.01
N PRO A 16 -13.43 -8.66 -8.11
CA PRO A 16 -12.40 -7.88 -8.79
C PRO A 16 -11.95 -6.64 -8.00
N ARG A 17 -12.64 -6.29 -6.91
CA ARG A 17 -12.39 -5.06 -6.15
C ARG A 17 -11.26 -5.19 -5.14
N PHE A 18 -10.77 -6.40 -4.87
CA PHE A 18 -9.65 -6.60 -3.96
C PHE A 18 -8.93 -7.92 -4.24
N GLY A 19 -7.66 -7.99 -3.87
CA GLY A 19 -6.86 -9.18 -4.07
C GLY A 19 -5.52 -9.10 -3.34
N SER A 20 -4.85 -10.24 -3.21
CA SER A 20 -3.49 -10.26 -2.66
C SER A 20 -2.60 -11.28 -3.35
N ALA A 21 -1.30 -10.99 -3.36
CA ALA A 21 -0.27 -11.89 -3.85
C ALA A 21 0.94 -11.83 -2.91
N ILE A 22 1.67 -12.93 -2.78
CA ILE A 22 2.93 -12.98 -2.03
C ILE A 22 4.07 -13.07 -3.04
N LEU A 23 4.99 -12.12 -2.96
CA LEU A 23 6.20 -12.14 -3.77
C LEU A 23 7.18 -13.19 -3.23
N HIS A 24 8.12 -13.65 -4.06
CA HIS A 24 9.17 -14.59 -3.62
C HIS A 24 9.99 -14.08 -2.42
N SER A 25 10.05 -12.75 -2.20
CA SER A 25 10.68 -12.15 -1.03
C SER A 25 9.90 -12.33 0.29
N GLY A 26 8.71 -12.93 0.26
CA GLY A 26 7.79 -13.05 1.39
C GLY A 26 6.94 -11.80 1.66
N LEU A 27 7.14 -10.73 0.88
CA LEU A 27 6.36 -9.49 0.94
C LEU A 27 4.98 -9.72 0.31
N ARG A 28 3.91 -9.38 1.04
CA ARG A 28 2.55 -9.43 0.52
C ARG A 28 2.19 -8.12 -0.17
N ILE A 29 1.57 -8.22 -1.32
CA ILE A 29 0.93 -7.11 -2.01
C ILE A 29 -0.57 -7.27 -1.75
N ILE A 30 -1.19 -6.24 -1.18
CA ILE A 30 -2.65 -6.16 -0.98
C ILE A 30 -3.14 -5.08 -1.92
N CYS A 31 -4.12 -5.39 -2.77
CA CYS A 31 -4.76 -4.44 -3.66
C CYS A 31 -6.22 -4.25 -3.24
N ILE A 32 -6.65 -2.99 -3.14
CA ILE A 32 -8.04 -2.63 -2.86
C ILE A 32 -8.45 -1.52 -3.82
N ASP A 33 -9.49 -1.77 -4.60
CA ASP A 33 -10.15 -0.77 -5.43
C ASP A 33 -10.93 0.20 -4.56
N ASN A 34 -10.56 1.47 -4.61
CA ASN A 34 -11.25 2.54 -3.92
C ASN A 34 -11.67 3.66 -4.88
N SER A 35 -11.85 3.34 -6.16
CA SER A 35 -12.14 4.31 -7.24
C SER A 35 -13.42 5.12 -7.02
N ASN A 36 -14.27 4.71 -6.08
CA ASN A 36 -15.49 5.42 -5.66
C ASN A 36 -15.33 6.22 -4.34
N PHE A 37 -14.10 6.41 -3.84
CA PHE A 37 -13.77 7.06 -2.57
C PHE A 37 -14.33 6.35 -1.32
N GLN A 38 -14.71 5.09 -1.45
CA GLN A 38 -15.34 4.32 -0.38
C GLN A 38 -14.70 2.94 -0.27
N ILE A 39 -14.68 2.43 0.95
CA ILE A 39 -14.41 1.03 1.26
C ILE A 39 -15.69 0.42 1.83
N ASP A 40 -16.10 -0.73 1.34
CA ASP A 40 -17.23 -1.47 1.89
C ASP A 40 -16.81 -2.48 2.97
N LYS A 41 -17.80 -3.18 3.55
CA LYS A 41 -17.58 -4.14 4.64
C LYS A 41 -16.79 -5.38 4.19
N ASP A 42 -16.92 -5.79 2.94
CA ASP A 42 -16.24 -6.98 2.43
C ASP A 42 -14.77 -6.68 2.13
N GLN A 43 -14.48 -5.51 1.57
CA GLN A 43 -13.14 -4.96 1.39
C GLN A 43 -12.42 -4.75 2.74
N LEU A 44 -13.13 -4.18 3.73
CA LEU A 44 -12.59 -4.02 5.08
C LEU A 44 -12.26 -5.37 5.72
N ARG A 45 -13.20 -6.33 5.67
CA ARG A 45 -12.99 -7.68 6.21
C ARG A 45 -11.80 -8.35 5.53
N PHE A 46 -11.74 -8.30 4.20
CA PHE A 46 -10.62 -8.84 3.43
C PHE A 46 -9.29 -8.23 3.88
N PHE A 47 -9.21 -6.90 4.01
CA PHE A 47 -8.00 -6.23 4.47
C PHE A 47 -7.56 -6.74 5.85
N GLN A 48 -8.49 -6.80 6.80
CA GLN A 48 -8.22 -7.27 8.16
C GLN A 48 -7.74 -8.73 8.17
N ASP A 49 -8.38 -9.60 7.40
CA ASP A 49 -7.96 -11.00 7.25
C ASP A 49 -6.54 -11.10 6.69
N MET A 50 -6.19 -10.29 5.69
CA MET A 50 -4.84 -10.28 5.11
C MET A 50 -3.80 -9.73 6.09
N VAL A 51 -4.11 -8.68 6.86
CA VAL A 51 -3.22 -8.15 7.90
C VAL A 51 -3.00 -9.18 9.02
N ALA A 52 -4.04 -9.89 9.42
CA ALA A 52 -3.98 -10.92 10.47
C ALA A 52 -3.06 -12.10 10.11
N THR A 53 -2.77 -12.32 8.83
CA THR A 53 -1.80 -13.35 8.40
C THR A 53 -0.35 -13.06 8.81
N GLY A 54 -0.04 -11.83 9.28
CA GLY A 54 1.26 -11.50 9.86
C GLY A 54 2.39 -11.27 8.85
N HIS A 55 2.09 -11.22 7.55
CA HIS A 55 3.08 -10.85 6.54
C HIS A 55 3.37 -9.34 6.57
N LEU A 56 4.62 -8.96 6.28
CA LEU A 56 4.92 -7.60 5.85
C LEU A 56 4.21 -7.34 4.52
N PHE A 57 3.65 -6.15 4.35
CA PHE A 57 2.85 -5.87 3.16
C PHE A 57 2.97 -4.45 2.61
N VAL A 58 2.70 -4.34 1.31
CA VAL A 58 2.48 -3.08 0.60
C VAL A 58 1.01 -3.03 0.22
N LEU A 59 0.37 -1.91 0.51
CA LEU A 59 -1.01 -1.62 0.12
C LEU A 59 -1.01 -0.85 -1.21
N LEU A 60 -1.74 -1.35 -2.20
CA LEU A 60 -1.98 -0.72 -3.48
C LEU A 60 -3.43 -0.22 -3.52
N MET A 61 -3.59 1.06 -3.85
CA MET A 61 -4.91 1.68 -4.00
C MET A 61 -4.87 2.66 -5.18
N HIS A 62 -6.03 2.97 -5.75
CA HIS A 62 -6.11 3.94 -6.83
C HIS A 62 -6.06 5.37 -6.27
N ILE A 63 -6.95 5.70 -5.33
CA ILE A 63 -7.07 7.03 -4.71
C ILE A 63 -6.26 7.07 -3.40
N PRO A 64 -5.45 8.11 -3.15
CA PRO A 64 -4.72 8.25 -1.89
C PRO A 64 -5.62 8.42 -0.66
N ILE A 65 -5.17 7.92 0.48
CA ILE A 65 -5.84 8.14 1.77
C ILE A 65 -5.47 9.51 2.31
N PHE A 66 -6.43 10.21 2.90
CA PHE A 66 -6.17 11.43 3.65
C PHE A 66 -5.36 11.15 4.92
N PHE A 67 -4.17 11.76 5.01
CA PHE A 67 -3.39 11.82 6.24
C PHE A 67 -2.99 13.27 6.54
N PRO A 68 -2.80 13.66 7.82
CA PRO A 68 -2.25 14.95 8.18
C PRO A 68 -0.94 15.24 7.44
N GLY A 69 -0.84 16.43 6.85
CA GLY A 69 0.31 16.86 6.04
C GLY A 69 0.13 16.66 4.53
N VAL A 70 -0.97 16.06 4.07
CA VAL A 70 -1.32 16.04 2.65
C VAL A 70 -1.75 17.44 2.17
N THR A 71 -1.28 17.86 1.00
CA THR A 71 -1.62 19.15 0.36
C THR A 71 -2.77 19.06 -0.64
N LEU A 72 -3.30 17.85 -0.84
CA LEU A 72 -4.35 17.52 -1.82
C LEU A 72 -5.74 17.91 -1.31
N GLY A 73 -6.65 18.19 -2.24
CA GLY A 73 -8.01 18.65 -1.94
C GLY A 73 -8.95 17.53 -1.46
N PRO A 74 -10.13 17.88 -0.92
CA PRO A 74 -11.15 16.91 -0.55
C PRO A 74 -11.55 15.97 -1.69
N GLU A 75 -11.59 16.46 -2.93
CA GLU A 75 -11.91 15.72 -4.14
C GLU A 75 -10.81 14.75 -4.63
N ASP A 76 -9.60 14.83 -4.07
CA ASP A 76 -8.43 14.09 -4.55
C ASP A 76 -8.08 12.89 -3.68
N VAL A 77 -8.62 12.82 -2.46
CA VAL A 77 -8.22 11.85 -1.44
C VAL A 77 -9.41 11.21 -0.72
N MET A 78 -9.29 9.93 -0.41
CA MET A 78 -10.28 9.16 0.34
C MET A 78 -10.21 9.48 1.84
N GLY A 79 -11.37 9.72 2.47
CA GLY A 79 -11.46 9.96 3.91
C GLY A 79 -11.18 11.39 4.36
N HIS A 80 -11.10 12.35 3.44
CA HIS A 80 -10.95 13.76 3.81
C HIS A 80 -12.19 14.24 4.60
N PRO A 81 -12.06 14.96 5.74
CA PRO A 81 -13.20 15.39 6.55
C PRO A 81 -14.22 16.26 5.84
N ARG A 82 -13.76 17.03 4.84
CA ARG A 82 -14.61 17.87 3.96
C ARG A 82 -15.16 17.13 2.73
N TRP A 83 -14.71 15.90 2.44
CA TRP A 83 -15.22 15.14 1.30
C TRP A 83 -16.71 14.86 1.49
N SER A 84 -17.51 15.27 0.51
CA SER A 84 -18.96 15.19 0.55
C SER A 84 -19.54 15.48 -0.83
N THR A 85 -20.86 15.33 -0.96
CA THR A 85 -21.64 15.79 -2.13
C THR A 85 -21.31 17.21 -2.59
N ALA A 86 -20.88 18.11 -1.69
CA ALA A 86 -20.55 19.50 -2.04
C ALA A 86 -19.29 19.63 -2.91
N PHE A 87 -18.39 18.65 -2.86
CA PHE A 87 -17.16 18.59 -3.66
C PHE A 87 -17.31 17.70 -4.90
N ASP A 88 -18.46 17.06 -5.08
CA ASP A 88 -18.76 16.19 -6.22
C ASP A 88 -19.26 16.97 -7.44
N ARG A 89 -18.34 17.65 -8.12
CA ARG A 89 -18.65 18.53 -9.26
C ARG A 89 -19.00 17.78 -10.53
N ASN A 90 -18.53 16.54 -10.67
CA ASN A 90 -18.56 15.82 -11.93
C ASN A 90 -19.65 14.74 -12.01
N ALA A 91 -20.40 14.45 -10.94
CA ALA A 91 -21.40 13.38 -10.95
C ALA A 91 -22.39 13.46 -12.12
N GLU A 92 -22.85 14.67 -12.46
CA GLU A 92 -23.79 14.88 -13.56
C GLU A 92 -23.13 14.66 -14.92
N ILE A 93 -21.89 15.13 -15.10
CA ILE A 93 -21.10 14.94 -16.33
C ILE A 93 -20.78 13.45 -16.53
N GLU A 94 -20.42 12.76 -15.46
CA GLU A 94 -20.09 11.34 -15.43
C GLU A 94 -21.33 10.43 -15.42
N SER A 95 -22.54 11.00 -15.41
CA SER A 95 -23.81 10.26 -15.36
C SER A 95 -23.87 9.21 -14.23
N ARG A 96 -23.27 9.53 -13.08
CA ARG A 96 -23.24 8.65 -11.90
C ARG A 96 -24.01 9.24 -10.75
N LEU A 97 -24.28 8.40 -9.75
CA LEU A 97 -24.82 8.88 -8.49
C LEU A 97 -23.84 9.85 -7.82
N LYS A 98 -24.41 10.92 -7.26
CA LYS A 98 -23.65 11.85 -6.43
C LYS A 98 -23.08 11.13 -5.21
N TRP A 99 -21.89 11.56 -4.80
CA TRP A 99 -21.28 11.13 -3.57
C TRP A 99 -22.22 11.38 -2.38
N PRO A 100 -22.21 10.51 -1.37
CA PRO A 100 -22.90 10.76 -0.12
C PRO A 100 -22.34 12.00 0.60
N LYS A 101 -23.06 12.45 1.64
CA LYS A 101 -22.65 13.61 2.45
C LYS A 101 -21.36 13.36 3.25
N GLN A 102 -21.00 12.11 3.47
CA GLN A 102 -19.82 11.68 4.22
C GLN A 102 -19.38 10.29 3.78
N ALA A 103 -18.13 9.92 4.07
CA ALA A 103 -17.63 8.58 3.84
C ALA A 103 -18.39 7.55 4.70
N SER A 104 -18.39 6.30 4.26
CA SER A 104 -19.01 5.19 4.98
C SER A 104 -18.25 4.90 6.27
N GLN A 105 -18.96 4.31 7.25
CA GLN A 105 -18.34 3.85 8.49
C GLN A 105 -17.18 2.87 8.21
N SER A 106 -17.35 1.95 7.26
CA SER A 106 -16.30 1.00 6.87
C SER A 106 -15.08 1.68 6.25
N THR A 107 -15.24 2.85 5.61
CA THR A 107 -14.11 3.65 5.12
C THR A 107 -13.29 4.21 6.27
N PHE A 108 -13.93 4.76 7.30
CA PHE A 108 -13.22 5.25 8.48
C PHE A 108 -12.52 4.12 9.24
N GLU A 109 -13.21 3.00 9.46
CA GLU A 109 -12.64 1.81 10.09
C GLU A 109 -11.46 1.23 9.28
N PHE A 110 -11.52 1.29 7.95
CA PHE A 110 -10.41 0.90 7.08
C PHE A 110 -9.19 1.81 7.28
N ILE A 111 -9.39 3.13 7.33
CA ILE A 111 -8.30 4.10 7.56
C ILE A 111 -7.65 3.85 8.92
N GLU A 112 -8.44 3.63 9.96
CA GLU A 112 -7.95 3.28 11.30
C GLU A 112 -7.17 1.96 11.28
N ALA A 113 -7.67 0.94 10.59
CA ALA A 113 -6.99 -0.35 10.46
C ALA A 113 -5.66 -0.23 9.71
N VAL A 114 -5.58 0.61 8.68
CA VAL A 114 -4.33 0.91 7.95
C VAL A 114 -3.32 1.60 8.88
N GLN A 115 -3.77 2.59 9.64
CA GLN A 115 -2.91 3.32 10.60
C GLN A 115 -2.43 2.44 11.76
N ALA A 116 -3.23 1.47 12.17
CA ALA A 116 -2.89 0.52 13.23
C ALA A 116 -2.08 -0.70 12.75
N ALA A 117 -1.81 -0.84 11.44
CA ALA A 117 -1.14 -2.01 10.91
C ALA A 117 0.39 -1.96 11.12
N ASP A 118 0.89 -2.73 12.09
CA ASP A 118 2.32 -2.76 12.47
C ASP A 118 3.26 -3.29 11.37
N ARG A 119 2.72 -3.96 10.35
CA ARG A 119 3.48 -4.63 9.28
C ARG A 119 3.35 -3.97 7.91
N LEU A 120 2.74 -2.78 7.86
CA LEU A 120 2.65 -1.97 6.66
C LEU A 120 4.03 -1.39 6.31
N VAL A 121 4.49 -1.63 5.08
CA VAL A 121 5.76 -1.12 4.56
C VAL A 121 5.57 0.19 3.82
N ALA A 122 4.57 0.26 2.94
CA ALA A 122 4.24 1.44 2.14
C ALA A 122 2.82 1.35 1.57
N ILE A 123 2.25 2.52 1.22
CA ILE A 123 1.00 2.63 0.46
C ILE A 123 1.32 3.28 -0.89
N LEU A 124 0.92 2.66 -2.00
CA LEU A 124 1.17 3.17 -3.36
C LEU A 124 -0.16 3.56 -4.01
N THR A 125 -0.22 4.80 -4.52
CA THR A 125 -1.48 5.46 -4.90
C THR A 125 -1.33 6.33 -6.16
N GLY A 126 -2.40 6.51 -6.92
CA GLY A 126 -2.41 7.37 -8.10
C GLY A 126 -3.48 8.45 -7.99
N HIS A 127 -4.33 8.50 -9.01
CA HIS A 127 -5.50 9.37 -9.16
C HIS A 127 -5.23 10.85 -9.40
N THR A 128 -4.45 11.50 -8.54
CA THR A 128 -4.39 12.98 -8.47
C THR A 128 -3.53 13.63 -9.56
N HIS A 129 -2.76 12.82 -10.29
CA HIS A 129 -1.73 13.25 -11.24
C HIS A 129 -0.64 14.13 -10.60
N GLN A 130 -0.61 14.24 -9.28
CA GLN A 130 0.37 15.01 -8.53
C GLN A 130 1.33 14.08 -7.79
N ASP A 131 2.57 14.54 -7.65
CA ASP A 131 3.56 13.84 -6.86
C ASP A 131 3.40 14.21 -5.39
N ALA A 132 3.22 13.21 -4.52
CA ALA A 132 3.11 13.44 -3.09
C ALA A 132 3.72 12.29 -2.29
N VAL A 133 4.37 12.63 -1.18
CA VAL A 133 4.85 11.66 -0.19
C VAL A 133 4.36 12.11 1.17
N VAL A 134 3.54 11.28 1.81
CA VAL A 134 2.91 11.61 3.09
C VAL A 134 3.22 10.52 4.11
N PRO A 135 3.71 10.87 5.32
CA PRO A 135 3.86 9.89 6.40
C PRO A 135 2.50 9.31 6.80
N VAL A 136 2.43 7.99 6.96
CA VAL A 136 1.25 7.35 7.55
C VAL A 136 1.30 7.58 9.07
N PRO A 137 0.29 8.23 9.67
CA PRO A 137 0.24 8.45 11.10
C PRO A 137 0.18 7.12 11.85
N CYS A 138 0.91 7.04 12.95
CA CYS A 138 0.85 5.92 13.87
C CYS A 138 0.08 6.35 15.13
N PRO A 139 -1.10 5.77 15.43
CA PRO A 139 -1.89 6.11 16.60
C PRO A 139 -1.24 5.64 17.91
N ARG A 140 -0.27 4.70 17.86
CA ARG A 140 0.49 4.20 19.01
C ARG A 140 1.99 4.31 18.76
N ALA A 141 2.55 5.51 18.98
CA ALA A 141 3.96 5.81 18.72
C ALA A 141 4.97 4.82 19.36
N ALA A 142 4.58 4.09 20.41
CA ALA A 142 5.41 3.11 21.10
C ALA A 142 5.48 1.72 20.42
N THR A 143 4.52 1.35 19.56
CA THR A 143 4.47 0.01 18.93
C THR A 143 4.80 0.01 17.44
N CYS A 144 4.84 1.18 16.80
CA CYS A 144 5.17 1.25 15.39
C CYS A 144 6.64 0.93 15.12
N MET A 145 6.89 0.25 14.00
CA MET A 145 8.25 0.00 13.53
C MET A 145 9.04 1.31 13.43
N PRO A 146 10.36 1.28 13.65
CA PRO A 146 11.21 2.47 13.51
C PRO A 146 11.15 3.07 12.08
N SER A 147 10.86 2.24 11.07
CA SER A 147 10.50 2.71 9.73
C SER A 147 9.03 3.13 9.70
N ARG A 148 8.77 4.45 9.70
CA ARG A 148 7.40 4.98 9.55
C ARG A 148 6.92 4.75 8.12
N PRO A 149 5.86 3.96 7.89
CA PRO A 149 5.37 3.76 6.53
C PRO A 149 4.96 5.09 5.89
N ARG A 150 5.14 5.18 4.58
CA ARG A 150 4.81 6.36 3.78
C ARG A 150 3.80 5.97 2.70
N GLN A 151 2.89 6.90 2.41
CA GLN A 151 2.06 6.88 1.22
C GLN A 151 2.76 7.64 0.10
N PHE A 152 2.93 6.97 -1.04
CA PHE A 152 3.52 7.53 -2.24
C PHE A 152 2.44 7.70 -3.30
N THR A 153 2.18 8.93 -3.71
CA THR A 153 1.30 9.29 -4.82
C THR A 153 2.16 9.70 -6.01
N THR A 154 1.93 9.08 -7.16
CA THR A 154 2.78 9.28 -8.35
C THR A 154 2.10 10.20 -9.36
N ARG A 155 2.91 11.05 -10.00
CA ARG A 155 2.50 11.86 -11.15
C ARG A 155 1.96 10.99 -12.29
N ALA A 156 1.08 11.54 -13.12
CA ALA A 156 0.50 10.84 -14.26
C ALA A 156 1.55 10.28 -15.24
N ASN A 157 1.34 9.04 -15.68
CA ASN A 157 2.23 8.36 -16.63
C ASN A 157 2.29 9.06 -18.01
N PHE A 158 1.16 9.56 -18.52
CA PHE A 158 1.14 10.28 -19.80
C PHE A 158 1.89 11.62 -19.79
N GLN A 159 2.25 12.11 -18.59
CA GLN A 159 3.14 13.26 -18.40
C GLN A 159 4.59 12.82 -18.10
N GLY A 160 4.93 11.55 -18.36
CA GLY A 160 6.21 10.95 -18.01
C GLY A 160 6.39 10.73 -16.51
N GLY A 161 5.31 10.55 -15.75
CA GLY A 161 5.36 10.22 -14.33
C GLY A 161 5.64 8.74 -14.08
N ALA A 162 6.73 8.46 -13.37
CA ALA A 162 7.06 7.13 -12.87
C ALA A 162 7.79 7.27 -11.53
N ARG A 163 7.61 6.29 -10.64
CA ARG A 163 8.29 6.26 -9.34
C ARG A 163 8.98 4.91 -9.12
N LEU A 164 10.26 4.96 -8.80
CA LEU A 164 11.07 3.79 -8.45
C LEU A 164 11.18 3.72 -6.93
N ILE A 165 10.60 2.66 -6.35
CA ILE A 165 10.61 2.45 -4.90
C ILE A 165 11.46 1.24 -4.57
N PHE A 166 12.49 1.46 -3.77
CA PHE A 166 13.33 0.40 -3.24
C PHE A 166 12.75 -0.08 -1.93
N ILE A 167 12.33 -1.35 -1.89
CA ILE A 167 12.00 -2.03 -0.64
C ILE A 167 13.18 -2.91 -0.24
N ARG A 168 13.91 -2.45 0.78
CA ARG A 168 15.10 -3.15 1.26
C ARG A 168 14.73 -3.99 2.47
N SER A 169 15.26 -5.22 2.51
CA SER A 169 15.21 -5.99 3.74
C SER A 169 16.24 -5.46 4.72
N THR A 170 15.83 -5.20 5.95
CA THR A 170 16.73 -4.87 7.06
C THR A 170 16.97 -6.13 7.89
N GLU A 171 18.24 -6.52 8.05
CA GLU A 171 18.64 -7.59 8.97
C GLU A 171 18.45 -7.08 10.42
N GLY A 172 17.66 -7.78 11.26
CA GLY A 172 17.62 -7.49 12.70
C GLY A 172 16.32 -7.74 13.49
N ALA A 173 15.21 -8.20 12.88
CA ALA A 173 13.95 -8.42 13.62
C ALA A 173 13.49 -9.89 13.57
N GLN A 174 13.62 -10.59 14.70
CA GLN A 174 13.21 -12.00 14.85
C GLN A 174 11.79 -12.25 14.30
N VAL A 175 11.64 -13.13 13.31
CA VAL A 175 10.33 -13.62 12.84
C VAL A 175 10.19 -15.07 13.27
N ALA A 176 9.06 -15.38 13.91
CA ALA A 176 8.68 -16.72 14.35
C ALA A 176 8.77 -17.73 13.19
N GLU A 177 9.38 -18.89 13.50
CA GLU A 177 9.58 -19.99 12.57
C GLU A 177 8.26 -20.53 12.02
N GLY A 178 8.21 -20.87 10.73
CA GLY A 178 7.03 -21.56 10.18
C GLY A 178 6.92 -21.73 8.67
N ILE A 179 7.90 -21.35 7.84
CA ILE A 179 7.81 -21.57 6.38
C ILE A 179 9.06 -22.32 5.89
N SER A 180 8.81 -23.54 5.38
CA SER A 180 9.78 -24.49 4.87
C SER A 180 10.70 -23.87 3.80
N PRO A 181 12.03 -24.11 3.84
CA PRO A 181 13.01 -23.55 2.92
C PRO A 181 13.27 -24.43 1.69
N ASP A 182 12.24 -25.00 1.06
CA ASP A 182 12.43 -25.82 -0.14
C ASP A 182 11.68 -25.24 -1.34
N LEU A 183 12.23 -24.18 -1.94
CA LEU A 183 12.15 -23.91 -3.39
C LEU A 183 13.19 -22.83 -3.76
N LEU A 184 14.46 -23.17 -3.61
CA LEU A 184 15.59 -22.39 -4.10
C LEU A 184 15.70 -22.56 -5.62
N PHE A 185 15.11 -21.64 -6.39
CA PHE A 185 15.49 -21.45 -7.79
C PHE A 185 16.65 -20.46 -7.87
N ASN A 186 17.80 -21.01 -8.22
CA ASN A 186 19.06 -20.35 -8.52
C ASN A 186 18.90 -19.32 -9.66
N SER A 187 19.01 -18.04 -9.34
CA SER A 187 19.79 -17.07 -10.13
C SER A 187 19.80 -15.72 -9.42
N SER A 188 20.93 -15.05 -9.48
CA SER A 188 21.29 -13.74 -8.95
C SER A 188 20.41 -12.58 -9.47
N LYS A 189 19.12 -12.54 -9.12
CA LYS A 189 18.14 -11.62 -9.72
C LYS A 189 17.45 -10.71 -8.70
N LEU A 190 17.56 -9.39 -8.92
CA LEU A 190 16.58 -8.41 -8.45
C LEU A 190 15.18 -8.91 -8.84
N ALA A 191 14.23 -8.92 -7.91
CA ALA A 191 12.83 -9.05 -8.27
C ALA A 191 12.29 -7.63 -8.53
N CYS A 192 12.07 -7.30 -9.81
CA CYS A 192 11.35 -6.10 -10.22
C CYS A 192 9.88 -6.47 -10.47
N ALA A 193 8.96 -5.89 -9.71
CA ALA A 193 7.54 -5.92 -10.06
C ALA A 193 7.16 -4.56 -10.66
N LEU A 194 6.70 -4.57 -11.92
CA LEU A 194 6.07 -3.42 -12.52
C LEU A 194 4.60 -3.44 -12.13
N VAL A 195 4.16 -2.48 -11.33
CA VAL A 195 2.75 -2.31 -10.96
C VAL A 195 2.24 -1.09 -11.70
N SER A 196 1.34 -1.32 -12.67
CA SER A 196 0.64 -0.27 -13.40
C SER A 196 -0.78 -0.14 -12.86
N LEU A 197 -1.11 0.99 -12.21
CA LEU A 197 -2.44 1.25 -11.65
C LEU A 197 -3.40 1.86 -12.71
N GLY A 198 -3.45 1.28 -13.92
CA GLY A 198 -4.11 1.88 -15.09
C GLY A 198 -3.32 3.06 -15.68
N CYS A 199 -3.98 3.98 -16.40
CA CYS A 199 -3.36 5.12 -17.10
C CYS A 199 -2.58 6.13 -16.21
N VAL A 200 -2.41 5.84 -14.92
CA VAL A 200 -2.25 6.85 -13.86
C VAL A 200 -0.89 6.80 -13.15
N GLY A 201 -0.03 5.82 -13.42
CA GLY A 201 1.35 5.80 -12.93
C GLY A 201 1.96 4.41 -12.95
N ALA A 202 3.26 4.32 -13.24
CA ALA A 202 4.02 3.08 -13.17
C ALA A 202 4.92 3.08 -11.94
N TYR A 203 4.77 2.04 -11.11
CA TYR A 203 5.69 1.75 -10.02
C TYR A 203 6.62 0.63 -10.44
N VAL A 204 7.91 0.85 -10.26
CA VAL A 204 8.88 -0.25 -10.29
C VAL A 204 9.23 -0.55 -8.84
N LEU A 205 8.77 -1.70 -8.37
CA LEU A 205 9.13 -2.21 -7.06
C LEU A 205 10.35 -3.11 -7.19
N VAL A 206 11.46 -2.73 -6.55
CA VAL A 206 12.67 -3.54 -6.51
C VAL A 206 12.83 -4.16 -5.13
N THR A 207 12.68 -5.48 -5.03
CA THR A 207 13.01 -6.22 -3.81
C THR A 207 14.31 -7.02 -4.00
N ARG A 208 15.13 -7.05 -2.94
CA ARG A 208 16.33 -7.90 -2.90
C ARG A 208 16.02 -9.15 -2.06
N PRO A 209 16.14 -10.36 -2.63
CA PRO A 209 15.86 -11.58 -1.89
C PRO A 209 16.98 -11.86 -0.88
N ARG A 210 16.65 -11.77 0.42
CA ARG A 210 17.35 -12.41 1.53
C ARG A 210 16.29 -12.86 2.54
N LYS A 211 16.64 -13.79 3.44
CA LYS A 211 15.80 -14.13 4.62
C LYS A 211 15.41 -12.84 5.33
N ALA A 212 14.18 -12.38 5.12
CA ALA A 212 13.78 -11.02 5.45
C ALA A 212 13.12 -10.95 6.82
N THR A 213 13.70 -10.12 7.70
CA THR A 213 13.20 -9.85 9.05
C THR A 213 12.43 -8.54 9.16
N GLY A 214 12.61 -7.63 8.21
CA GLY A 214 11.95 -6.33 8.09
C GLY A 214 12.06 -5.81 6.66
N PHE A 215 11.23 -4.83 6.29
CA PHE A 215 11.26 -4.15 4.99
C PHE A 215 11.10 -2.64 5.16
N GLU A 216 11.90 -1.85 4.46
CA GLU A 216 11.80 -0.38 4.43
C GLU A 216 11.69 0.11 2.99
N ALA A 217 10.71 0.98 2.72
CA ALA A 217 10.52 1.63 1.42
C ALA A 217 11.23 3.01 1.36
N ARG A 218 12.05 3.21 0.33
CA ARG A 218 12.70 4.50 0.02
C ARG A 218 12.47 4.90 -1.43
N ASP A 219 12.24 6.19 -1.64
CA ASP A 219 12.28 6.78 -2.97
C ASP A 219 13.73 6.95 -3.44
N MET A 220 13.94 6.97 -4.75
CA MET A 220 15.26 7.22 -5.32
C MET A 220 15.72 8.67 -5.12
N SER A 221 14.81 9.66 -5.07
CA SER A 221 15.16 11.04 -4.77
C SER A 221 15.85 11.16 -3.40
N ASP A 222 15.35 10.43 -2.41
CA ASP A 222 15.90 10.40 -1.04
C ASP A 222 17.31 9.76 -0.97
N ILE A 223 17.65 8.90 -1.94
CA ILE A 223 18.95 8.19 -1.97
C ILE A 223 20.05 9.09 -2.57
N ALA A 224 19.71 9.94 -3.54
CA ALA A 224 20.66 10.84 -4.18
C ALA A 224 21.23 11.88 -3.19
N GLU A 225 20.41 12.38 -2.26
CA GLU A 225 20.83 13.37 -1.27
C GLU A 225 21.82 12.80 -0.23
N GLN A 226 21.74 11.51 0.11
CA GLN A 226 22.67 10.88 1.06
C GLN A 226 24.04 10.57 0.45
N GLY A 227 24.16 10.52 -0.89
CA GLY A 227 25.42 10.29 -1.60
C GLY A 227 26.30 11.53 -1.72
N ALA A 228 25.73 12.73 -1.60
CA ALA A 228 26.45 13.99 -1.76
C ALA A 228 27.29 14.41 -0.52
N GLY A 229 27.14 13.73 0.62
CA GLY A 229 27.80 14.07 1.89
C GLY A 229 29.05 13.26 2.25
N ARG A 230 29.53 12.36 1.38
CA ARG A 230 30.75 11.58 1.62
C ARG A 230 31.75 11.80 0.49
N GLY A 231 32.32 12.99 0.47
CA GLY A 231 33.32 13.39 -0.52
C GLY A 231 33.92 14.76 -0.21
N GLN A 232 34.54 14.89 0.95
CA GLN A 232 35.66 15.82 1.20
C GLN A 232 36.66 15.10 2.11
#